data_AF-A0A2G6DU49-F1
#
_entry.id   AF-A0A2G6DU49-F1
#
_cell.length_a   1.000
_cell.length_b   1.000
_cell.length_c   1.000
_cell.angle_alpha   90.00
_cell.angle_beta   90.00
_cell.angle_gamma   90.00
#
_symmetry.space_group_name_H-M   'P 1'
#
loop_
_entity.id
_entity.type
_entity.pdbx_description
1 polymer ?
#
loop_
_entity_poly.entity_id
_entity_poly.type
_entity_poly.pdbx_seq_one_letter_code
_entity_poly.pdbx_strand_id
1 'polypeptide(L)'
;MPAAISVGTNPTFAGERLRRVEAYVLDRTDLDLYGRHIVVEFVELLRPTVRFDSMQDLITQMREDVAGVRTVLAGEPADPDVSS
;
A
#
# COMPACT_ATOMS: atom_id res chain seq x y z
N MET A 1 1.28 -11.82 1.88
CA MET A 1 2.37 -11.21 1.05
C MET A 1 2.55 -9.77 1.52
N PRO A 2 3.77 -9.23 1.59
CA PRO A 2 4.00 -7.84 1.99
C PRO A 2 3.48 -6.87 0.91
N ALA A 3 2.79 -5.81 1.32
CA ALA A 3 2.29 -4.77 0.43
C ALA A 3 2.39 -3.38 1.09
N ALA A 4 2.72 -2.36 0.29
CA ALA A 4 2.52 -0.97 0.66
C ALA A 4 1.10 -0.54 0.24
N ILE A 5 0.32 0.03 1.17
CA ILE A 5 -1.07 0.41 0.90
C ILE A 5 -1.21 1.92 1.04
N SER A 6 -1.64 2.57 -0.04
CA SER A 6 -2.04 3.98 -0.04
C SER A 6 -3.56 4.08 0.08
N VAL A 7 -4.03 4.86 1.06
CA VAL A 7 -5.45 5.20 1.22
C VAL A 7 -5.60 6.71 1.11
N GLY A 8 -6.38 7.16 0.13
CA GLY A 8 -6.54 8.58 -0.12
C GLY A 8 -7.76 8.92 -0.97
N THR A 9 -8.15 10.18 -0.97
CA THR A 9 -9.12 10.72 -1.94
C THR A 9 -8.33 11.23 -3.13
N ASN A 10 -8.39 10.56 -4.29
CA ASN A 10 -7.71 11.00 -5.51
C ASN A 10 -8.28 12.38 -5.93
N PRO A 11 -7.56 13.50 -5.73
CA PRO A 11 -8.10 14.82 -6.04
C PRO A 11 -8.04 15.15 -7.53
N THR A 12 -7.41 14.28 -8.34
CA THR A 12 -7.13 14.50 -9.77
C THR A 12 -8.34 14.20 -10.65
N PHE A 13 -9.31 13.40 -10.18
CA PHE A 13 -10.55 13.13 -10.91
C PHE A 13 -11.69 13.91 -10.27
N ALA A 14 -12.05 15.04 -10.91
CA ALA A 14 -13.19 15.85 -10.51
C ALA A 14 -14.49 15.06 -10.68
N GLY A 15 -15.07 14.57 -9.58
CA GLY A 15 -16.39 13.94 -9.65
C GLY A 15 -16.83 13.30 -8.35
N GLU A 16 -16.01 12.46 -7.73
CA GLU A 16 -16.46 11.69 -6.57
C GLU A 16 -15.35 11.55 -5.53
N ARG A 17 -15.63 12.03 -4.31
CA ARG A 17 -14.76 11.94 -3.12
C ARG A 17 -14.68 10.49 -2.60
N LEU A 18 -14.58 9.51 -3.48
CA LEU A 18 -14.43 8.11 -3.08
C LEU A 18 -13.01 7.91 -2.58
N ARG A 19 -12.90 7.40 -1.35
CA ARG A 19 -11.63 6.92 -0.80
C ARG A 19 -11.17 5.76 -1.67
N ARG A 20 -9.97 5.87 -2.25
CA ARG A 20 -9.32 4.81 -3.00
C ARG A 20 -8.29 4.14 -2.09
N VAL A 21 -8.28 2.81 -2.16
CA VAL A 21 -7.25 1.96 -1.56
C VAL A 21 -6.43 1.41 -2.72
N GLU A 22 -5.13 1.71 -2.73
CA GLU A 22 -4.18 1.23 -3.73
C GLU A 22 -3.13 0.38 -3.02
N ALA A 23 -3.04 -0.91 -3.39
CA ALA A 23 -2.07 -1.83 -2.82
C ALA A 23 -0.95 -2.12 -3.84
N TYR A 24 0.29 -1.90 -3.43
CA TYR A 24 1.49 -2.27 -4.17
C TYR A 24 2.11 -3.50 -3.51
N VAL A 25 1.96 -4.67 -4.14
CA VAL A 25 2.55 -5.92 -3.65
C VAL A 25 4.05 -5.92 -3.94
N LEU A 26 4.87 -6.11 -2.91
CA LEU A 26 6.32 -6.07 -3.05
C LEU A 26 6.82 -7.30 -3.81
N ASP A 27 7.84 -7.09 -4.65
CA ASP A 27 8.59 -8.12 -5.38
C ASP A 27 7.77 -9.03 -6.31
N ARG A 28 6.56 -8.58 -6.71
CA ARG A 28 5.69 -9.29 -7.64
C ARG A 28 5.24 -8.38 -8.77
N THR A 29 5.56 -8.77 -10.00
CA THR A 29 5.20 -8.05 -11.23
C THR A 29 4.22 -8.83 -12.12
N ASP A 30 3.94 -10.08 -11.76
CA ASP A 30 3.15 -11.06 -12.49
C ASP A 30 1.72 -11.25 -11.93
N LEU A 31 1.32 -10.43 -10.97
CA LEU A 31 0.03 -10.57 -10.30
C LEU A 31 -1.12 -9.93 -11.10
N ASP A 32 -2.06 -10.75 -11.54
CA ASP A 32 -3.38 -10.32 -12.00
C ASP A 32 -4.42 -10.52 -10.88
N LEU A 33 -4.81 -9.42 -10.25
CA LEU A 33 -5.76 -9.38 -9.14
C LEU A 33 -7.15 -8.89 -9.57
N TYR A 34 -7.36 -8.59 -10.86
CA TYR A 34 -8.65 -8.10 -11.33
C TYR A 34 -9.73 -9.18 -11.20
N GLY A 35 -10.89 -8.80 -10.62
CA GLY A 35 -12.01 -9.71 -10.38
C GLY A 35 -11.76 -10.73 -9.26
N ARG A 36 -10.66 -10.62 -8.52
CA ARG A 36 -10.33 -11.52 -7.40
C ARG A 36 -10.75 -10.90 -6.07
N HIS A 37 -11.31 -11.71 -5.19
CA HIS A 37 -11.49 -11.34 -3.80
C HIS A 37 -10.13 -11.46 -3.09
N ILE A 38 -9.69 -10.37 -2.48
CA ILE A 38 -8.44 -10.32 -1.72
C ILE A 38 -8.73 -9.83 -0.30
N VAL A 39 -7.92 -10.27 0.65
CA VAL A 39 -7.91 -9.77 2.02
C VAL A 39 -6.68 -8.88 2.18
N VAL A 40 -6.87 -7.76 2.85
CA VAL A 40 -5.81 -6.79 3.16
C VAL A 40 -5.82 -6.56 4.67
N GLU A 41 -4.70 -6.86 5.30
CA GLU A 41 -4.50 -6.66 6.73
C GLU A 41 -3.53 -5.48 6.94
N PHE A 42 -3.93 -4.50 7.74
CA PHE A 42 -3.10 -3.35 8.05
C PHE A 42 -2.25 -3.65 9.28
N VAL A 43 -0.93 -3.67 9.09
CA VAL A 43 0.05 -3.94 10.15
C VAL A 43 0.47 -2.64 10.85
N GLU A 44 0.96 -1.66 10.07
CA GLU A 44 1.44 -0.39 10.61
C GLU A 44 1.10 0.78 9.68
N LEU A 45 0.81 1.95 10.27
CA LEU A 45 0.68 3.20 9.54
C LEU A 45 2.07 3.83 9.37
N LEU A 46 2.64 3.74 8.16
CA LEU A 46 3.95 4.34 7.87
C LEU A 46 3.93 5.87 7.84
N ARG A 47 2.86 6.47 7.28
CA ARG A 47 2.69 7.93 7.18
C ARG A 47 1.25 8.35 6.88
N PRO A 48 0.85 9.59 7.21
CA PRO A 48 -0.39 10.17 6.69
C PRO A 48 -0.33 10.41 5.17
N THR A 49 -1.48 10.69 4.56
CA THR A 49 -1.56 11.09 3.14
C THR A 49 -0.79 12.41 2.93
N VAL A 50 0.06 12.43 1.91
CA VAL A 50 0.88 13.59 1.52
C VAL A 50 0.51 14.02 0.10
N ARG A 51 0.41 15.33 -0.13
CA ARG A 51 0.33 15.90 -1.47
C ARG A 51 1.74 16.18 -1.96
N PHE A 52 2.06 15.75 -3.17
CA PHE A 52 3.37 15.99 -3.80
C PHE A 52 3.25 17.11 -4.83
N ASP A 53 4.28 17.94 -4.90
CA ASP A 53 4.38 19.03 -5.86
C ASP A 53 4.99 18.58 -7.19
N SER A 54 5.64 17.40 -7.21
CA SER A 54 6.15 16.79 -8.44
C SER A 54 6.01 15.26 -8.47
N MET A 55 6.11 14.71 -9.68
CA MET A 55 6.15 13.26 -9.90
C MET A 55 7.41 12.61 -9.28
N GLN A 56 8.54 13.33 -9.26
CA GLN A 56 9.78 12.81 -8.69
C GLN A 56 9.68 12.69 -7.17
N ASP A 57 9.00 13.62 -6.51
CA ASP A 57 8.76 13.56 -5.07
C ASP A 57 7.86 12.36 -4.71
N LEU A 58 6.82 12.12 -5.52
CA LEU A 58 5.96 10.94 -5.37
C LEU A 58 6.76 9.64 -5.51
N ILE A 59 7.56 9.50 -6.58
CA ILE A 59 8.37 8.30 -6.82
C ILE A 59 9.37 8.08 -5.68
N THR A 60 9.99 9.16 -5.21
CA THR A 60 10.96 9.09 -4.10
C THR A 60 10.27 8.61 -2.83
N GLN A 61 9.13 9.19 -2.48
CA GLN A 61 8.38 8.75 -1.31
C GLN A 61 7.91 7.28 -1.44
N MET A 62 7.46 6.86 -2.62
CA MET A 62 7.05 5.45 -2.83
C MET A 62 8.20 4.48 -2.58
N ARG A 63 9.45 4.84 -2.94
CA ARG A 63 10.63 4.01 -2.65
C ARG A 63 10.92 3.93 -1.16
N GLU A 64 10.77 5.04 -0.45
CA GLU A 64 10.91 5.09 1.01
C GLU A 64 9.84 4.26 1.70
N ASP A 65 8.59 4.36 1.25
CA ASP A 65 7.46 3.56 1.77
C ASP A 65 7.75 2.06 1.62
N VAL A 66 8.27 1.62 0.46
CA VAL A 66 8.66 0.22 0.23
C VAL A 66 9.79 -0.21 1.18
N ALA A 67 10.79 0.63 1.42
CA ALA A 67 11.86 0.34 2.38
C ALA A 67 11.33 0.27 3.83
N GLY A 68 10.39 1.14 4.18
CA GLY A 68 9.68 1.12 5.46
C GLY A 68 8.91 -0.18 5.69
N VAL A 69 8.12 -0.62 4.70
CA VAL A 69 7.38 -1.90 4.76
C VAL A 69 8.34 -3.06 5.03
N ARG A 70 9.49 -3.11 4.35
CA ARG A 70 10.49 -4.17 4.56
C ARG A 70 11.03 -4.16 5.98
N THR A 71 11.25 -2.99 6.56
CA THR A 71 11.74 -2.85 7.94
C THR A 71 10.69 -3.34 8.95
N VAL A 72 9.44 -2.88 8.81
CA VAL A 72 8.33 -3.26 9.70
C VAL A 72 8.12 -4.78 9.67
N LEU A 73 8.05 -5.37 8.48
CA LEU A 73 7.76 -6.79 8.30
C LEU A 73 8.97 -7.71 8.48
N ALA A 74 10.18 -7.16 8.64
CA ALA A 74 11.36 -7.97 8.99
C ALA A 74 11.37 -8.39 10.47
N GLY A 75 10.54 -7.78 11.31
CA GLY A 75 10.45 -8.05 12.75
C GLY A 75 9.35 -9.04 13.16
N GLU A 76 8.37 -9.32 12.30
CA GLU A 76 7.26 -10.24 12.59
C GLU A 76 7.33 -11.48 11.68
N PRO A 77 7.40 -12.71 12.23
CA PRO A 77 6.94 -13.85 11.46
C PRO A 77 5.44 -13.63 11.17
N ALA A 78 5.05 -13.71 9.89
CA ALA A 78 3.64 -13.74 9.53
C ALA A 78 2.96 -14.86 10.32
N ASP A 79 2.07 -14.50 11.23
CA ASP A 79 1.33 -15.47 12.05
C ASP A 79 0.52 -16.39 11.11
N PRO A 80 0.84 -17.69 11.02
CA PRO A 80 0.22 -18.55 10.02
C PRO A 80 -1.16 -19.08 10.43
N ASP A 81 -1.75 -18.63 11.55
CA ASP A 81 -2.98 -19.25 12.06
C ASP A 81 -4.01 -18.25 12.60
N VAL A 82 -5.00 -17.91 11.78
CA VAL A 82 -6.34 -17.51 12.25
C VAL A 82 -7.25 -18.72 12.10
N SER A 83 -7.13 -19.65 13.06
CA SER A 83 -8.19 -20.61 13.37
C SER A 83 -9.03 -20.08 14.53
N SER A 84 -10.20 -19.52 14.21
CA SER A 84 -11.43 -19.57 15.03
C SER A 84 -12.64 -19.22 14.19
#